data_AF-A0A8H2RG52-F1
#
_entry.id   AF-A0A8H2RG52-F1
#
_cell.length_a   1.000
_cell.length_b   1.000
_cell.length_c   1.000
_cell.angle_alpha   90.00
_cell.angle_beta   90.00
_cell.angle_gamma   90.00
#
_symmetry.space_group_name_H-M   'P 1'
#
loop_
_entity.id
_entity.type
_entity.pdbx_description
1 polymer ?
#
loop_
_entity_poly.entity_id
_entity_poly.type
_entity_poly.pdbx_seq_one_letter_code
_entity_poly.pdbx_strand_id
1 'polypeptide(L)'
;MAITLSGSITTDESGGLQNATATPGIPGDNTDNDITVAAINGTDETNDLPLAFESRLFALLGAVTPMQTALSGYTGAAGNTGTDLITITGSYLDLAFTDAEGKALGDPTNANAGTDWSGLYTLDGRRIFLYTDSTNNNIVLGRIGAEGATDAPEDDVADPSGTIVFSAYLEQTATGAKVWMTQFAPLQNPDTSNPDDVVDMTDHLWATASQDAAFDFAGVPSG
;
A
#
# COMPACT_ATOMS: atom_id res chain seq x y z
N MET A 1 4.17 21.03 -11.21
CA MET A 1 3.46 19.79 -10.85
C MET A 1 3.11 19.86 -9.37
N ALA A 2 1.91 19.44 -8.99
CA ALA A 2 1.53 19.31 -7.58
C ALA A 2 0.84 17.97 -7.36
N ILE A 3 1.16 17.30 -6.25
CA ILE A 3 0.52 16.07 -5.78
C ILE A 3 -0.44 16.45 -4.65
N THR A 4 -1.65 15.92 -4.66
CA THR A 4 -2.67 16.18 -3.63
C THR A 4 -3.34 14.88 -3.23
N LEU A 5 -3.42 14.63 -1.92
CA LEU A 5 -4.20 13.53 -1.35
C LEU A 5 -5.67 13.97 -1.25
N SER A 6 -6.56 13.19 -1.86
CA SER A 6 -7.97 13.53 -2.07
C SER A 6 -8.91 12.71 -1.17
N GLY A 7 -8.37 11.86 -0.30
CA GLY A 7 -9.14 11.02 0.62
C GLY A 7 -8.24 10.16 1.52
N SER A 8 -8.84 9.12 2.10
CA SER A 8 -8.17 8.08 2.87
C SER A 8 -8.44 6.69 2.27
N ILE A 9 -7.58 5.73 2.63
CA ILE A 9 -7.83 4.29 2.46
C ILE A 9 -7.85 3.65 3.83
N THR A 10 -8.85 2.83 4.12
CA THR A 10 -9.01 2.15 5.41
C THR A 10 -9.32 0.69 5.15
N THR A 11 -8.60 -0.19 5.83
CA THR A 11 -8.92 -1.62 5.89
C THR A 11 -9.48 -1.90 7.26
N ASP A 12 -10.68 -2.47 7.32
CA ASP A 12 -11.30 -2.84 8.60
C ASP A 12 -11.21 -4.35 8.86
N GLU A 13 -10.62 -4.71 10.00
CA GLU A 13 -10.51 -6.11 10.44
C GLU A 13 -11.82 -6.63 11.07
N SER A 14 -12.78 -5.75 11.38
CA SER A 14 -14.07 -6.13 11.95
C SER A 14 -15.01 -6.74 10.92
N GLY A 15 -15.58 -7.90 11.27
CA GLY A 15 -16.56 -8.57 10.43
C GLY A 15 -17.91 -7.85 10.45
N GLY A 16 -18.37 -7.39 9.29
CA GLY A 16 -19.69 -6.78 9.11
C GLY A 16 -19.69 -5.25 9.15
N LEU A 17 -18.57 -4.60 8.82
CA LEU A 17 -18.39 -3.15 8.74
C LEU A 17 -17.72 -2.70 7.41
N GLN A 18 -17.73 -3.57 6.39
CA GLN A 18 -16.83 -3.46 5.23
C GLN A 18 -17.04 -2.22 4.35
N ASN A 19 -18.29 -1.79 4.17
CA ASN A 19 -18.66 -0.55 3.50
C ASN A 19 -20.17 -0.32 3.61
N ALA A 20 -20.60 0.91 3.34
CA ALA A 20 -22.00 1.36 3.46
C ALA A 20 -23.03 0.50 2.70
N THR A 21 -22.59 -0.29 1.72
CA THR A 21 -23.46 -1.17 0.93
C THR A 21 -23.49 -2.61 1.46
N ALA A 22 -22.37 -3.10 2.00
CA ALA A 22 -22.26 -4.45 2.56
C ALA A 22 -23.14 -4.61 3.81
N THR A 23 -23.15 -3.59 4.68
CA THR A 23 -23.90 -3.61 5.94
C THR A 23 -24.60 -2.27 6.21
N PRO A 24 -25.67 -1.96 5.43
CA PRO A 24 -26.30 -0.65 5.47
C PRO A 24 -26.80 -0.25 6.86
N GLY A 25 -26.37 0.92 7.33
CA GLY A 25 -26.88 1.54 8.56
C GLY A 25 -26.14 1.13 9.84
N ILE A 26 -25.03 0.40 9.73
CA ILE A 26 -24.09 0.27 10.84
C ILE A 26 -23.16 1.51 10.87
N PRO A 27 -22.98 2.16 12.02
CA PRO A 27 -22.01 3.26 12.15
C PRO A 27 -20.58 2.73 11.96
N GLY A 28 -19.80 3.35 11.07
CA GLY A 28 -18.46 2.88 10.68
C GLY A 28 -18.38 2.71 9.17
N ASP A 29 -19.25 1.88 8.61
CA ASP A 29 -19.30 1.48 7.20
C ASP A 29 -19.27 2.61 6.16
N ASN A 30 -19.78 3.79 6.51
CA ASN A 30 -19.83 4.92 5.60
C ASN A 30 -18.47 5.60 5.39
N THR A 31 -17.45 5.20 6.16
CA THR A 31 -16.06 5.64 5.98
C THR A 31 -15.14 4.54 5.44
N ASP A 32 -15.64 3.31 5.27
CA ASP A 32 -14.86 2.15 4.87
C ASP A 32 -14.95 1.85 3.38
N ASN A 33 -13.87 1.29 2.84
CA ASN A 33 -13.73 1.04 1.42
C ASN A 33 -13.20 -0.36 1.10
N ASP A 34 -13.57 -1.32 1.94
CA ASP A 34 -13.24 -2.73 1.74
C ASP A 34 -13.92 -3.27 0.47
N ILE A 35 -13.15 -4.08 -0.25
CA ILE A 35 -13.60 -4.89 -1.39
C ILE A 35 -13.46 -6.37 -1.05
N THR A 36 -14.32 -7.19 -1.65
CA THR A 36 -14.19 -8.64 -1.55
C THR A 36 -13.24 -9.13 -2.65
N VAL A 37 -12.14 -9.75 -2.25
CA VAL A 37 -11.25 -10.50 -3.16
C VAL A 37 -11.39 -11.98 -2.82
N ALA A 38 -11.88 -12.77 -3.77
CA ALA A 38 -12.16 -14.19 -3.50
C ALA A 38 -10.87 -15.01 -3.33
N ALA A 39 -9.88 -14.77 -4.18
CA ALA A 39 -8.54 -15.36 -4.10
C ALA A 39 -7.56 -14.60 -4.99
N ILE A 40 -6.33 -14.44 -4.50
CA ILE A 40 -5.18 -14.14 -5.36
C ILE A 40 -4.82 -15.42 -6.08
N ASN A 41 -4.82 -15.38 -7.39
CA ASN A 41 -4.49 -16.54 -8.19
C ASN A 41 -3.77 -16.14 -9.49
N GLY A 42 -3.18 -17.12 -10.18
CA GLY A 42 -2.35 -16.85 -11.36
C GLY A 42 -3.15 -16.56 -12.64
N THR A 43 -4.48 -16.58 -12.57
CA THR A 43 -5.40 -16.38 -13.69
C THR A 43 -6.42 -15.33 -13.26
N ASP A 44 -6.33 -14.11 -13.79
CA ASP A 44 -7.28 -13.01 -13.51
C ASP A 44 -8.70 -13.34 -14.03
N GLU A 45 -9.36 -14.29 -13.37
CA GLU A 45 -10.67 -14.82 -13.76
C GLU A 45 -11.79 -14.12 -12.97
N THR A 46 -11.45 -13.39 -11.90
CA THR A 46 -12.41 -12.68 -11.05
C THR A 46 -12.41 -11.17 -11.28
N ASN A 47 -11.37 -10.57 -11.88
CA ASN A 47 -11.21 -9.13 -12.03
C ASN A 47 -11.36 -8.36 -10.69
N ASP A 48 -11.07 -9.01 -9.56
CA ASP A 48 -11.22 -8.43 -8.23
C ASP A 48 -10.06 -7.46 -7.90
N LEU A 49 -8.90 -7.65 -8.53
CA LEU A 49 -7.69 -6.84 -8.40
C LEU A 49 -7.13 -6.47 -9.78
N PRO A 50 -6.34 -5.39 -9.89
CA PRO A 50 -5.60 -5.11 -11.11
C PRO A 50 -4.64 -6.26 -11.46
N LEU A 51 -4.68 -6.76 -12.69
CA LEU A 51 -3.88 -7.90 -13.16
C LEU A 51 -2.39 -7.80 -12.81
N ALA A 52 -1.80 -6.61 -12.94
CA ALA A 52 -0.39 -6.37 -12.63
C ALA A 52 -0.08 -6.56 -11.13
N PHE A 53 -1.03 -6.23 -10.27
CA PHE A 53 -0.92 -6.40 -8.83
C PHE A 53 -1.16 -7.85 -8.43
N GLU A 54 -2.25 -8.47 -8.90
CA GLU A 54 -2.58 -9.86 -8.58
C GLU A 54 -1.49 -10.82 -9.05
N SER A 55 -1.01 -10.68 -10.30
CA SER A 55 0.07 -11.51 -10.84
C SER A 55 1.33 -11.41 -10.01
N ARG A 56 1.65 -10.22 -9.49
CA ARG A 56 2.83 -10.03 -8.67
C ARG A 56 2.68 -10.65 -7.29
N LEU A 57 1.52 -10.48 -6.65
CA LEU A 57 1.24 -11.11 -5.36
C LEU A 57 1.22 -12.63 -5.48
N PHE A 58 0.64 -13.19 -6.55
CA PHE A 58 0.68 -14.62 -6.82
C PHE A 58 2.11 -15.14 -7.00
N ALA A 59 2.99 -14.38 -7.66
CA ALA A 59 4.40 -14.76 -7.78
C ALA A 59 5.16 -14.75 -6.45
N LEU A 60 4.74 -13.91 -5.49
CA LEU A 60 5.38 -13.78 -4.18
C LEU A 60 4.82 -14.76 -3.13
N LEU A 61 3.51 -15.01 -3.16
CA LEU A 61 2.77 -15.74 -2.11
C LEU A 61 2.20 -17.08 -2.59
N GLY A 62 2.04 -17.27 -3.90
CA GLY A 62 1.22 -18.33 -4.47
C GLY A 62 -0.28 -18.02 -4.34
N ALA A 63 -1.10 -19.06 -4.45
CA ALA A 63 -2.55 -18.93 -4.30
C ALA A 63 -2.90 -18.72 -2.82
N VAL A 64 -3.53 -17.58 -2.51
CA VAL A 64 -3.91 -17.20 -1.14
C VAL A 64 -5.18 -16.36 -1.17
N THR A 65 -6.01 -16.48 -0.13
CA THR A 65 -7.14 -15.57 0.09
C THR A 65 -6.67 -14.47 1.04
N PRO A 66 -6.70 -13.19 0.63
CA PRO A 66 -6.41 -12.07 1.52
C PRO A 66 -7.37 -12.08 2.72
N MET A 67 -6.91 -11.63 3.88
CA MET A 67 -7.78 -11.41 5.03
C MET A 67 -8.71 -10.24 4.78
N GLN A 68 -8.16 -9.13 4.28
CA GLN A 68 -8.89 -7.92 3.94
C GLN A 68 -8.29 -7.28 2.70
N THR A 69 -9.09 -6.50 1.98
CA THR A 69 -8.63 -5.71 0.84
C THR A 69 -9.46 -4.44 0.74
N ALA A 70 -8.81 -3.32 0.44
CA ALA A 70 -9.44 -2.02 0.30
C ALA A 70 -9.07 -1.36 -1.03
N LEU A 71 -9.98 -0.53 -1.53
CA LEU A 71 -9.81 0.28 -2.73
C LEU A 71 -10.20 1.73 -2.45
N SER A 72 -9.30 2.67 -2.72
CA SER A 72 -9.56 4.09 -2.52
C SER A 72 -10.85 4.56 -3.18
N GLY A 73 -11.74 5.20 -2.41
CA GLY A 73 -13.01 5.75 -2.87
C GLY A 73 -14.08 4.72 -3.25
N TYR A 74 -13.84 3.44 -2.99
CA TYR A 74 -14.86 2.41 -3.14
C TYR A 74 -15.94 2.54 -2.08
N THR A 75 -17.20 2.31 -2.45
CA THR A 75 -18.35 2.46 -1.54
C THR A 75 -19.25 1.22 -1.50
N GLY A 76 -18.91 0.16 -2.23
CA GLY A 76 -19.76 -1.02 -2.40
C GLY A 76 -20.94 -0.85 -3.37
N ALA A 77 -21.21 0.37 -3.84
CA ALA A 77 -22.32 0.62 -4.76
C ALA A 77 -22.08 -0.09 -6.12
N ALA A 78 -23.14 -0.65 -6.71
CA ALA A 78 -23.04 -1.37 -7.98
C ALA A 78 -22.40 -0.49 -9.08
N GLY A 79 -21.30 -0.97 -9.67
CA GLY A 79 -20.54 -0.25 -10.70
C GLY A 79 -19.57 0.82 -10.17
N ASN A 80 -19.45 0.99 -8.85
CA ASN A 80 -18.36 1.77 -8.26
C ASN A 80 -17.04 0.99 -8.44
N THR A 81 -16.01 1.65 -8.99
CA THR A 81 -14.67 1.07 -9.21
C THR A 81 -13.58 1.88 -8.51
N GLY A 82 -13.93 2.59 -7.43
CA GLY A 82 -13.06 3.49 -6.69
C GLY A 82 -12.83 4.84 -7.37
N THR A 83 -12.10 5.70 -6.67
CA THR A 83 -11.66 7.02 -7.14
C THR A 83 -10.19 7.25 -6.81
N ASP A 84 -9.56 8.17 -7.55
CA ASP A 84 -8.16 8.53 -7.33
C ASP A 84 -7.97 9.06 -5.90
N LEU A 85 -7.09 8.40 -5.14
CA LEU A 85 -6.65 8.89 -3.84
C LEU A 85 -5.61 10.00 -4.03
N ILE A 86 -4.74 9.83 -5.01
CA ILE A 86 -3.67 10.74 -5.34
C ILE A 86 -4.08 11.45 -6.62
N THR A 87 -4.14 12.79 -6.57
CA THR A 87 -4.34 13.63 -7.76
C THR A 87 -3.04 14.33 -8.09
N ILE A 88 -2.62 14.28 -9.35
CA ILE A 88 -1.42 14.93 -9.87
C ILE A 88 -1.82 15.96 -10.92
N THR A 89 -1.32 17.18 -10.75
CA THR A 89 -1.50 18.26 -11.74
C THR A 89 -0.27 18.38 -12.64
N GLY A 90 -0.48 18.25 -13.95
CA GLY A 90 0.57 18.25 -14.97
C GLY A 90 0.94 16.84 -15.44
N SER A 91 1.83 16.74 -16.43
CA SER A 91 2.33 15.46 -16.92
C SER A 91 3.39 14.88 -15.99
N TYR A 92 3.29 13.59 -15.68
CA TYR A 92 4.30 12.79 -14.99
C TYR A 92 4.62 11.56 -15.83
N LEU A 93 5.82 11.01 -15.64
CA LEU A 93 6.27 9.77 -16.28
C LEU A 93 5.84 8.55 -15.46
N ASP A 94 5.95 8.66 -14.15
CA ASP A 94 5.77 7.54 -13.24
C ASP A 94 5.38 8.01 -11.83
N LEU A 95 4.74 7.12 -11.08
CA LEU A 95 4.33 7.32 -9.69
C LEU A 95 4.68 6.07 -8.87
N ALA A 96 5.42 6.26 -7.78
CA ALA A 96 5.91 5.16 -6.95
C ALA A 96 5.69 5.42 -5.45
N PHE A 97 5.66 4.34 -4.67
CA PHE A 97 5.80 4.42 -3.23
C PHE A 97 7.28 4.52 -2.84
N THR A 98 7.60 5.48 -1.97
CA THR A 98 8.97 5.82 -1.60
C THR A 98 9.09 6.20 -0.13
N ASP A 99 10.33 6.35 0.33
CA ASP A 99 10.67 6.98 1.61
C ASP A 99 10.52 8.51 1.55
N ALA A 100 10.84 9.17 2.67
CA ALA A 100 10.81 10.63 2.83
C ALA A 100 11.74 11.38 1.87
N GLU A 101 12.79 10.72 1.35
CA GLU A 101 13.75 11.28 0.40
C GLU A 101 13.37 11.00 -1.06
N GLY A 102 12.27 10.27 -1.29
CA GLY A 102 11.83 9.85 -2.61
C GLY A 102 12.60 8.68 -3.19
N LYS A 103 13.27 7.88 -2.34
CA LYS A 103 13.95 6.64 -2.75
C LYS A 103 13.08 5.41 -2.48
N ALA A 104 13.45 4.29 -3.11
CA ALA A 104 12.80 3.01 -2.88
C ALA A 104 12.93 2.58 -1.40
N LEU A 105 11.85 2.02 -0.87
CA LEU A 105 11.78 1.47 0.48
C LEU A 105 12.55 0.14 0.54
N GLY A 106 13.28 -0.07 1.61
CA GLY A 106 14.11 -1.25 1.83
C GLY A 106 15.44 -1.25 1.06
N ASP A 107 15.79 -0.14 0.40
CA ASP A 107 17.05 -0.01 -0.32
C ASP A 107 18.21 0.20 0.68
N PRO A 108 19.22 -0.68 0.75
CA PRO A 108 20.35 -0.54 1.67
C PRO A 108 21.20 0.73 1.43
N THR A 109 20.98 1.42 0.31
CA THR A 109 21.66 2.68 -0.06
C THR A 109 20.82 3.94 0.22
N ASN A 110 19.59 3.80 0.73
CA ASN A 110 18.78 4.92 1.20
C ASN A 110 19.26 5.41 2.59
N ALA A 111 18.72 6.54 3.06
CA ALA A 111 19.12 7.10 4.36
C ALA A 111 18.79 6.18 5.55
N ASN A 112 17.81 5.30 5.39
CA ASN A 112 17.40 4.32 6.38
C ASN A 112 18.19 3.00 6.27
N ALA A 113 19.18 2.90 5.37
CA ALA A 113 19.98 1.69 5.14
C ALA A 113 19.15 0.41 4.97
N GLY A 114 17.97 0.52 4.35
CA GLY A 114 17.03 -0.59 4.16
C GLY A 114 16.23 -0.99 5.40
N THR A 115 16.22 -0.14 6.43
CA THR A 115 15.46 -0.35 7.69
C THR A 115 14.19 0.49 7.75
N ASP A 116 13.49 0.63 6.61
CA ASP A 116 12.25 1.39 6.50
C ASP A 116 11.13 0.75 7.34
N TRP A 117 11.08 1.10 8.62
CA TRP A 117 10.09 0.59 9.55
C TRP A 117 8.74 1.27 9.31
N SER A 118 7.69 0.46 9.23
CA SER A 118 6.32 0.93 8.94
C SER A 118 5.63 1.63 10.10
N GLY A 119 6.20 1.57 11.31
CA GLY A 119 5.50 1.95 12.55
C GLY A 119 4.61 0.84 13.10
N LEU A 120 4.39 -0.24 12.34
CA LEU A 120 3.41 -1.28 12.64
C LEU A 120 4.03 -2.54 13.23
N TYR A 121 3.20 -3.26 13.98
CA TYR A 121 3.48 -4.57 14.52
C TYR A 121 2.42 -5.57 14.07
N THR A 122 2.82 -6.82 13.90
CA THR A 122 1.90 -7.95 13.80
C THR A 122 1.25 -8.25 15.15
N LEU A 123 0.16 -9.01 15.18
CA LEU A 123 -0.52 -9.40 16.42
C LEU A 123 0.39 -10.12 17.43
N ASP A 124 1.41 -10.85 16.96
CA ASP A 124 2.43 -11.51 17.80
C ASP A 124 3.57 -10.58 18.23
N GLY A 125 3.50 -9.29 17.90
CA GLY A 125 4.44 -8.27 18.35
C GLY A 125 5.71 -8.17 17.51
N ARG A 126 5.70 -8.65 16.26
CA ARG A 126 6.87 -8.54 15.36
C ARG A 126 6.81 -7.26 14.53
N ARG A 127 7.96 -6.61 14.32
CA ARG A 127 8.02 -5.39 13.50
C ARG A 127 7.77 -5.68 12.04
N ILE A 128 7.09 -4.74 11.39
CA ILE A 128 6.86 -4.77 9.95
C ILE A 128 7.71 -3.70 9.26
N PHE A 129 8.48 -4.11 8.26
CA PHE A 129 9.32 -3.25 7.44
C PHE A 129 8.76 -3.12 6.03
N LEU A 130 8.98 -1.98 5.41
CA LEU A 130 8.46 -1.62 4.09
C LEU A 130 9.51 -1.88 3.01
N TYR A 131 9.05 -2.45 1.90
CA TYR A 131 9.87 -2.73 0.74
C TYR A 131 9.14 -2.34 -0.53
N THR A 132 9.81 -1.57 -1.40
CA THR A 132 9.33 -1.39 -2.77
C THR A 132 9.56 -2.70 -3.53
N ASP A 133 8.56 -3.15 -4.30
CA ASP A 133 8.72 -4.37 -5.09
C ASP A 133 9.79 -4.21 -6.18
N SER A 134 10.62 -5.23 -6.35
CA SER A 134 11.77 -5.21 -7.27
C SER A 134 11.40 -5.27 -8.75
N THR A 135 10.14 -5.59 -9.07
CA THR A 135 9.65 -5.70 -10.45
C THR A 135 8.63 -4.63 -10.80
N ASN A 136 7.98 -4.02 -9.81
CA ASN A 136 6.97 -2.99 -9.97
C ASN A 136 7.01 -1.99 -8.80
N ASN A 137 7.60 -0.82 -9.03
CA ASN A 137 7.78 0.22 -8.02
C ASN A 137 6.47 0.88 -7.53
N ASN A 138 5.35 0.60 -8.19
CA ASN A 138 4.02 1.00 -7.71
C ASN A 138 3.55 0.11 -6.54
N ILE A 139 4.22 -1.00 -6.26
CA ILE A 139 3.87 -1.93 -5.17
C ILE A 139 4.81 -1.71 -4.00
N VAL A 140 4.23 -1.56 -2.81
CA VAL A 140 4.92 -1.65 -1.52
C VAL A 140 4.47 -2.88 -0.77
N LEU A 141 5.42 -3.55 -0.11
CA LEU A 141 5.22 -4.77 0.66
C LEU A 141 5.59 -4.48 2.12
N GLY A 142 4.68 -4.75 3.05
CA GLY A 142 4.98 -4.82 4.47
C GLY A 142 5.41 -6.24 4.83
N ARG A 143 6.67 -6.42 5.26
CA ARG A 143 7.23 -7.73 5.62
C ARG A 143 7.63 -7.79 7.09
N ILE A 144 7.42 -8.95 7.71
CA ILE A 144 7.88 -9.22 9.07
C ILE A 144 9.41 -9.16 9.09
N GLY A 145 10.00 -8.41 10.01
CA GLY A 145 11.45 -8.42 10.24
C GLY A 145 11.95 -9.75 10.81
N ALA A 146 13.25 -9.97 10.81
CA ALA A 146 13.86 -11.08 11.52
C ALA A 146 14.06 -10.73 13.00
N GLU A 147 13.93 -11.72 13.88
CA GLU A 147 14.18 -11.55 15.31
C GLU A 147 15.60 -11.05 15.55
N GLY A 148 15.72 -10.07 16.45
CA GLY A 148 16.96 -9.38 16.75
C GLY A 148 17.91 -10.14 17.68
N ALA A 149 18.72 -9.36 18.40
CA ALA A 149 19.62 -9.91 19.42
C ALA A 149 18.89 -10.39 20.68
N THR A 150 17.66 -9.91 20.91
CA THR A 150 16.77 -10.33 21.98
C THR A 150 15.36 -10.51 21.45
N ASP A 151 14.51 -11.17 22.24
CA ASP A 151 13.08 -11.38 21.95
C ASP A 151 12.25 -10.05 22.02
N ALA A 152 12.90 -8.91 22.26
CA ALA A 152 12.23 -7.62 22.30
C ALA A 152 11.88 -7.16 20.87
N PRO A 153 10.63 -6.77 20.58
CA PRO A 153 10.21 -6.30 19.27
C PRO A 153 11.09 -5.16 18.72
N GLU A 154 11.64 -4.34 19.61
CA GLU A 154 12.49 -3.24 19.23
C GLU A 154 13.85 -3.62 18.65
N ASP A 155 14.26 -4.87 18.82
CA ASP A 155 15.50 -5.42 18.29
C ASP A 155 15.30 -6.09 16.92
N ASP A 156 14.06 -6.30 16.47
CA ASP A 156 13.76 -6.87 15.16
C ASP A 156 14.47 -6.06 14.06
N VAL A 157 15.07 -6.80 13.12
CA VAL A 157 15.82 -6.25 12.00
C VAL A 157 15.08 -6.47 10.68
N ALA A 158 15.32 -5.56 9.74
CA ALA A 158 14.72 -5.63 8.41
C ALA A 158 15.09 -6.95 7.70
N ASP A 159 14.07 -7.69 7.22
CA ASP A 159 14.24 -8.92 6.45
C ASP A 159 13.50 -8.83 5.10
N PRO A 160 14.22 -8.67 3.97
CA PRO A 160 13.60 -8.58 2.64
C PRO A 160 12.95 -9.90 2.19
N SER A 161 13.29 -11.02 2.83
CA SER A 161 12.66 -12.33 2.62
C SER A 161 11.56 -12.64 3.64
N GLY A 162 11.28 -11.70 4.54
CA GLY A 162 10.25 -11.83 5.57
C GLY A 162 8.86 -12.07 4.98
N THR A 163 8.00 -12.70 5.77
CA THR A 163 6.61 -12.99 5.38
C THR A 163 5.87 -11.67 5.13
N ILE A 164 5.08 -11.61 4.06
CA ILE A 164 4.29 -10.42 3.72
C ILE A 164 3.05 -10.38 4.61
N VAL A 165 2.86 -9.26 5.31
CA VAL A 165 1.72 -9.00 6.20
C VAL A 165 0.65 -8.20 5.48
N PHE A 166 1.07 -7.22 4.68
CA PHE A 166 0.19 -6.45 3.83
C PHE A 166 0.94 -5.99 2.57
N SER A 167 0.20 -5.52 1.58
CA SER A 167 0.77 -4.84 0.43
C SER A 167 -0.15 -3.72 -0.04
N ALA A 168 0.43 -2.69 -0.65
CA ALA A 168 -0.34 -1.65 -1.33
C ALA A 168 0.16 -1.43 -2.75
N TYR A 169 -0.74 -1.02 -3.64
CA TYR A 169 -0.48 -0.81 -5.06
C TYR A 169 -1.05 0.51 -5.56
N LEU A 170 -0.23 1.25 -6.30
CA LEU A 170 -0.63 2.43 -7.06
C LEU A 170 -1.07 2.04 -8.47
N GLU A 171 -2.38 2.09 -8.70
CA GLU A 171 -2.94 2.00 -10.05
C GLU A 171 -2.96 3.40 -10.66
N GLN A 172 -2.01 3.70 -11.55
CA GLN A 172 -1.92 5.00 -12.21
C GLN A 172 -3.10 5.24 -13.14
N THR A 173 -3.68 6.42 -13.05
CA THR A 173 -4.76 6.90 -13.92
C THR A 173 -4.25 8.03 -14.82
N ALA A 174 -5.14 8.68 -15.59
CA ALA A 174 -4.75 9.82 -16.42
C ALA A 174 -4.38 11.07 -15.59
N THR A 175 -4.84 11.15 -14.34
CA THR A 175 -4.75 12.35 -13.50
C THR A 175 -4.16 12.08 -12.12
N GLY A 176 -3.60 10.89 -11.89
CA GLY A 176 -3.18 10.50 -10.56
C GLY A 176 -3.10 8.99 -10.37
N ALA A 177 -3.58 8.49 -9.24
CA ALA A 177 -3.66 7.07 -8.97
C ALA A 177 -4.74 6.70 -7.96
N LYS A 178 -5.31 5.50 -8.17
CA LYS A 178 -6.04 4.77 -7.15
C LYS A 178 -5.05 3.97 -6.29
N VAL A 179 -5.40 3.78 -5.03
CA VAL A 179 -4.62 2.95 -4.11
C VAL A 179 -5.42 1.71 -3.77
N TRP A 180 -4.76 0.58 -3.91
CA TRP A 180 -5.24 -0.72 -3.47
C TRP A 180 -4.43 -1.15 -2.27
N MET A 181 -5.05 -1.78 -1.28
CA MET A 181 -4.36 -2.36 -0.13
C MET A 181 -4.89 -3.76 0.11
N THR A 182 -4.00 -4.73 0.33
CA THR A 182 -4.36 -6.11 0.68
C THR A 182 -3.63 -6.50 1.96
N GLN A 183 -4.33 -7.19 2.85
CA GLN A 183 -3.78 -7.67 4.12
C GLN A 183 -3.84 -9.20 4.17
N PHE A 184 -2.79 -9.82 4.72
CA PHE A 184 -2.57 -11.27 4.78
C PHE A 184 -2.40 -11.80 6.20
N ALA A 185 -2.04 -10.95 7.15
CA ALA A 185 -1.91 -11.30 8.57
C ALA A 185 -2.44 -10.15 9.45
N PRO A 186 -2.95 -10.47 10.66
CA PRO A 186 -3.55 -9.47 11.54
C PRO A 186 -2.51 -8.49 12.08
N LEU A 187 -2.89 -7.22 12.16
CA LEU A 187 -2.06 -6.16 12.73
C LEU A 187 -2.38 -5.98 14.22
N GLN A 188 -1.43 -5.44 14.97
CA GLN A 188 -1.66 -5.10 16.37
C GLN A 188 -2.36 -3.74 16.46
N ASN A 189 -3.58 -3.74 16.98
CA ASN A 189 -4.32 -2.50 17.27
C ASN A 189 -3.82 -1.88 18.59
N PRO A 190 -3.66 -0.54 18.67
CA PRO A 190 -3.23 0.15 19.89
C PRO A 190 -4.15 -0.15 21.09
N ASP A 191 -5.46 -0.14 20.87
CA ASP A 191 -6.45 -0.64 21.81
C ASP A 191 -6.91 -2.06 21.45
N THR A 192 -6.43 -3.05 22.20
CA THR A 192 -6.83 -4.46 22.05
C THR A 192 -8.32 -4.75 22.26
N SER A 193 -9.09 -3.80 22.79
CA SER A 193 -10.55 -3.89 22.97
C SER A 193 -11.34 -3.22 21.85
N ASN A 194 -10.66 -2.49 20.97
CA ASN A 194 -11.23 -1.87 19.78
C ASN A 194 -10.55 -2.44 18.52
N PRO A 195 -11.16 -3.42 17.84
CA PRO A 195 -10.63 -3.90 16.56
C PRO A 195 -10.63 -2.83 15.45
N ASP A 196 -11.40 -1.73 15.63
CA ASP A 196 -11.54 -0.63 14.66
C ASP A 196 -10.57 0.53 14.99
N ASP A 197 -9.53 0.27 15.78
CA ASP A 197 -8.60 1.30 16.18
C ASP A 197 -7.68 1.69 15.01
N VAL A 198 -7.48 2.99 14.81
CA VAL A 198 -6.75 3.47 13.64
C VAL A 198 -5.26 3.10 13.77
N VAL A 199 -4.81 2.24 12.88
CA VAL A 199 -3.39 1.93 12.69
C VAL A 199 -2.84 2.86 11.60
N ASP A 200 -2.11 3.89 12.01
CA ASP A 200 -1.63 4.96 11.14
C ASP A 200 -0.19 4.73 10.67
N MET A 201 0.05 4.95 9.37
CA MET A 201 1.37 4.93 8.73
C MET A 201 1.86 6.34 8.33
N THR A 202 1.27 7.39 8.91
CA THR A 202 1.72 8.77 8.73
C THR A 202 3.22 8.86 8.99
N ASP A 203 3.94 9.55 8.10
CA ASP A 203 5.39 9.70 8.11
C ASP A 203 6.19 8.38 8.01
N HIS A 204 5.59 7.32 7.47
CA HIS A 204 6.27 6.06 7.16
C HIS A 204 6.20 5.65 5.69
N LEU A 205 5.24 6.18 4.93
CA LEU A 205 5.05 5.88 3.51
C LEU A 205 4.74 7.15 2.72
N TRP A 206 5.48 7.38 1.63
CA TRP A 206 5.29 8.53 0.74
C TRP A 206 4.98 8.06 -0.68
N ALA A 207 4.35 8.94 -1.46
CA ALA A 207 4.16 8.76 -2.90
C ALA A 207 4.89 9.86 -3.66
N THR A 208 5.69 9.47 -4.65
CA THR A 208 6.47 10.41 -5.47
C THR A 208 6.15 10.26 -6.94
N ALA A 209 5.97 11.40 -7.61
CA ALA A 209 5.80 11.47 -9.05
C ALA A 209 7.10 11.92 -9.71
N SER A 210 7.55 11.19 -10.73
CA SER A 210 8.70 11.58 -11.54
C SER A 210 8.25 12.27 -12.84
N GLN A 211 9.06 13.21 -13.33
CA GLN A 211 8.85 13.84 -14.62
C GLN A 211 10.19 13.97 -15.35
N ASP A 212 10.15 13.96 -16.68
CA ASP A 212 11.33 14.30 -17.47
C ASP A 212 11.62 15.80 -17.30
N ALA A 213 12.86 16.11 -16.93
CA ALA A 213 13.38 17.46 -17.09
C ALA A 213 13.87 17.59 -18.54
N ALA A 214 13.01 18.08 -19.43
CA ALA A 214 13.42 18.36 -20.80
C ALA A 214 14.48 19.48 -20.81
N PHE A 215 15.75 19.12 -21.01
CA PHE A 215 16.83 20.06 -21.27
C PHE A 215 16.79 20.42 -22.76
N ASP A 216 16.20 21.57 -23.07
CA ASP A 216 16.18 22.11 -24.44
C ASP A 216 17.47 22.91 -24.72
N PHE A 217 18.15 22.54 -25.80
CA PHE A 217 19.32 23.26 -26.31
C PHE A 217 18.95 24.33 -27.36
N ALA A 218 17.66 24.55 -27.64
CA ALA A 218 17.19 25.59 -28.55
C ALA A 218 17.60 26.99 -28.03
N GLY A 219 18.70 27.50 -28.58
CA GLY A 219 19.23 28.83 -28.26
C GLY A 219 20.56 28.85 -27.50
N VAL A 220 21.22 27.70 -27.27
CA VAL A 220 22.58 27.72 -26.72
C VAL A 220 23.54 28.19 -27.82
N PRO A 221 24.28 29.31 -27.61
CA PRO A 221 25.24 29.79 -28.60
C PRO A 221 26.32 28.73 -28.86
N SER A 222 26.59 28.41 -30.12
CA SER A 222 27.71 27.55 -30.48
C SER A 222 29.02 28.23 -30.05
N GLY A 223 29.79 27.57 -29.18
CA GLY A 223 31.16 27.97 -28.83
C GLY A 223 32.17 27.62 -29.90
#